data_AF-A0A7X3FXG1-F1
#
_entry.id   AF-A0A7X3FXG1-F1
#
_cell.length_a   1.000
_cell.length_b   1.000
_cell.length_c   1.000
_cell.angle_alpha   90.00
_cell.angle_beta   90.00
_cell.angle_gamma   90.00
#
_symmetry.space_group_name_H-M   'P 1'
#
loop_
_entity.id
_entity.type
_entity.pdbx_description
1 polymer ?
#
loop_
_entity_poly.entity_id
_entity_poly.type
_entity_poly.pdbx_seq_one_letter_code
_entity_poly.pdbx_strand_id
1 'polypeptide(L)'
;MRNLHLEAAIWNLFISVDFFEEAARECERTMDWFGALALTRHVSNFGRNNQIHDRLKEKASEFRRGAELARLGDYQLIWQVSQSVSGDARGFMEQPLHSWMTPAEYREFGDVRLSRMFAYADQITNALNNAFIAAEDFVDPDPDCPESNDDDEGFPGGSIVEIYTEKINQYKEPLFWNLPTPLPEYIIDKSVACRTGDEVPWTGVWYPDTGLEGHSLTFAIKGMPMQPAFRVVKTIEELERENDGGVFGSPITVAVATTWHPVLPSGRTLDPEAELRAKAGDPCPKAGIWQPMEPGASDRRYEAGEMMGSLGTPYGYTVWRWKSER
;
A
#
# COMPACT_ATOMS: atom_id res chain seq x y z
N MET A 1 7.89 -15.74 -2.26
CA MET A 1 6.68 -16.18 -1.53
C MET A 1 6.04 -14.93 -0.96
N ARG A 2 4.76 -14.69 -1.24
CA ARG A 2 4.06 -13.48 -0.80
C ARG A 2 3.85 -13.47 0.71
N ASN A 3 3.89 -12.29 1.32
CA ASN A 3 3.78 -12.11 2.76
C ASN A 3 2.45 -11.45 3.09
N LEU A 4 1.47 -12.26 3.50
CA LEU A 4 0.13 -11.81 3.89
C LEU A 4 0.18 -10.68 4.91
N HIS A 5 1.04 -10.79 5.92
CA HIS A 5 1.08 -9.84 7.02
C HIS A 5 1.62 -8.49 6.60
N LEU A 6 2.65 -8.49 5.73
CA LEU A 6 3.23 -7.27 5.18
C LEU A 6 2.22 -6.56 4.28
N GLU A 7 1.61 -7.28 3.35
CA GLU A 7 0.63 -6.72 2.44
C GLU A 7 -0.60 -6.19 3.19
N ALA A 8 -1.15 -6.97 4.13
CA ALA A 8 -2.27 -6.54 4.94
C ALA A 8 -1.92 -5.29 5.78
N ALA A 9 -0.69 -5.19 6.30
CA ALA A 9 -0.26 -3.99 7.02
C ALA A 9 -0.17 -2.76 6.12
N ILE A 10 0.31 -2.90 4.88
CA ILE A 10 0.38 -1.79 3.91
C ILE A 10 -1.04 -1.38 3.48
N TRP A 11 -1.92 -2.34 3.19
CA TRP A 11 -3.32 -2.08 2.93
C TRP A 11 -3.97 -1.29 4.06
N ASN A 12 -3.82 -1.75 5.31
CA ASN A 12 -4.36 -1.06 6.49
C ASN A 12 -3.72 0.32 6.70
N LEU A 13 -2.44 0.52 6.37
CA LEU A 13 -1.79 1.82 6.40
C LEU A 13 -2.46 2.79 5.42
N PHE A 14 -2.61 2.42 4.15
CA PHE A 14 -3.12 3.31 3.10
C PHE A 14 -4.59 3.71 3.29
N ILE A 15 -5.39 2.89 3.96
CA ILE A 15 -6.79 3.19 4.31
C ILE A 15 -6.96 3.76 5.72
N SER A 16 -5.84 3.98 6.43
CA SER A 16 -5.89 4.48 7.81
C SER A 16 -6.19 5.98 7.84
N VAL A 17 -6.94 6.36 8.87
CA VAL A 17 -7.19 7.75 9.23
C VAL A 17 -5.88 8.53 9.41
N ASP A 18 -4.87 7.92 10.03
CA ASP A 18 -3.58 8.59 10.27
C ASP A 18 -2.86 8.91 8.95
N PHE A 19 -2.99 8.05 7.94
CA PHE A 19 -2.47 8.28 6.60
C PHE A 19 -3.20 9.42 5.89
N PHE A 20 -4.53 9.50 6.02
CA PHE A 20 -5.33 10.61 5.49
C PHE A 20 -5.01 11.95 6.17
N GLU A 21 -4.80 11.94 7.47
CA GLU A 21 -4.38 13.13 8.24
C GLU A 21 -2.96 13.59 7.84
N GLU A 22 -2.07 12.66 7.51
CA GLU A 22 -0.75 13.01 7.00
C GLU A 22 -0.82 13.58 5.57
N ALA A 23 -1.70 13.06 4.71
CA ALA A 23 -1.97 13.67 3.40
C ALA A 23 -2.43 15.14 3.55
N ALA A 24 -3.29 15.41 4.54
CA ALA A 24 -3.68 16.78 4.88
C ALA A 24 -2.48 17.64 5.35
N ARG A 25 -1.60 17.08 6.20
CA ARG A 25 -0.39 17.77 6.67
C ARG A 25 0.58 18.07 5.53
N GLU A 26 0.72 17.21 4.52
CA GLU A 26 1.54 17.51 3.34
C GLU A 26 0.96 18.66 2.50
N CYS A 27 -0.36 18.75 2.38
CA CYS A 27 -1.02 19.89 1.74
C CYS A 27 -0.66 21.19 2.48
N GLU A 28 -0.68 21.19 3.81
CA GLU A 28 -0.32 22.35 4.64
C GLU A 28 1.17 22.69 4.55
N ARG A 29 2.07 21.71 4.66
CA ARG A 29 3.51 21.93 4.51
C ARG A 29 3.84 22.54 3.14
N THR A 30 3.12 22.12 2.11
CA THR A 30 3.26 22.67 0.75
C THR A 30 2.70 24.07 0.66
N MET A 31 1.53 24.31 1.24
CA MET A 31 0.88 25.63 1.33
C MET A 31 1.76 26.65 2.05
N ASP A 32 2.26 26.30 3.23
CA ASP A 32 3.08 27.17 4.07
C ASP A 32 4.39 27.52 3.38
N TRP A 33 5.04 26.53 2.77
CA TRP A 33 6.26 26.75 1.99
C TRP A 33 6.01 27.69 0.81
N PHE A 34 4.95 27.44 0.03
CA PHE A 34 4.60 28.25 -1.13
C PHE A 34 4.28 29.70 -0.72
N GLY A 35 3.48 29.86 0.33
CA GLY A 35 3.11 31.18 0.87
C GLY A 35 4.33 31.95 1.39
N ALA A 36 5.19 31.31 2.17
CA ALA A 36 6.43 31.91 2.67
C ALA A 36 7.37 32.34 1.54
N LEU A 37 7.50 31.51 0.50
CA LEU A 37 8.32 31.83 -0.66
C LEU A 37 7.75 33.03 -1.43
N ALA A 38 6.44 33.06 -1.69
CA ALA A 38 5.78 34.15 -2.38
C ALA A 38 5.91 35.49 -1.64
N LEU A 39 5.81 35.48 -0.30
CA LEU A 39 6.07 36.65 0.54
C LEU A 39 7.51 37.14 0.43
N THR A 40 8.48 36.22 0.47
CA THR A 40 9.92 36.53 0.37
C THR A 40 10.28 37.12 -1.00
N ARG A 41 9.61 36.68 -2.07
CA ARG A 41 9.81 37.19 -3.43
C ARG A 41 9.05 38.49 -3.71
N HIS A 42 8.39 39.08 -2.71
CA HIS A 42 7.59 40.30 -2.82
C HIS A 42 6.63 40.26 -4.03
N VAL A 43 6.00 39.11 -4.27
CA VAL A 43 5.06 38.94 -5.38
C VAL A 43 3.84 39.82 -5.10
N SER A 44 3.88 41.06 -5.58
CA SER A 44 3.05 42.18 -5.12
C SER A 44 1.61 42.17 -5.65
N ASN A 45 1.18 41.07 -6.27
CA ASN A 45 -0.20 40.81 -6.63
C ASN A 45 -0.42 39.30 -6.65
N PHE A 46 -0.89 38.78 -5.52
CA PHE A 46 -1.38 37.42 -5.37
C PHE A 46 -2.72 37.24 -6.15
N GLY A 47 -2.67 37.29 -7.48
CA GLY A 47 -3.81 36.93 -8.34
C GLY A 47 -4.04 35.43 -8.32
N ARG A 48 -3.74 34.74 -9.43
CA ARG A 48 -3.83 33.27 -9.53
C ARG A 48 -2.93 32.51 -8.53
N ASN A 49 -1.90 33.16 -7.97
CA ASN A 49 -1.07 32.56 -6.91
C ASN A 49 -1.82 32.41 -5.56
N ASN A 50 -2.80 33.27 -5.26
CA ASN A 50 -3.67 33.05 -4.09
C ASN A 50 -4.50 31.79 -4.26
N GLN A 51 -4.91 31.49 -5.50
CA GLN A 51 -5.67 30.30 -5.81
C GLN A 51 -4.90 29.02 -5.49
N ILE A 52 -3.58 28.98 -5.73
CA ILE A 52 -2.74 27.83 -5.33
C ILE A 52 -2.76 27.66 -3.81
N HIS A 53 -2.49 28.72 -3.06
CA HIS A 53 -2.48 28.69 -1.60
C HIS A 53 -3.86 28.28 -1.03
N ASP A 54 -4.93 28.91 -1.51
CA ASP A 54 -6.30 28.63 -1.06
C ASP A 54 -6.74 27.22 -1.43
N ARG A 55 -6.33 26.71 -2.60
CA ARG A 55 -6.64 25.33 -3.02
C ARG A 55 -5.90 24.30 -2.18
N LEU A 56 -4.63 24.53 -1.86
CA LEU A 56 -3.88 23.66 -0.94
C LEU A 56 -4.52 23.65 0.47
N LYS A 57 -4.97 24.82 0.94
CA LYS A 57 -5.71 24.95 2.20
C LYS A 57 -7.03 24.18 2.18
N GLU A 58 -7.79 24.32 1.10
CA GLU A 58 -9.04 23.61 0.86
C GLU A 58 -8.79 22.09 0.90
N LYS A 59 -7.80 21.60 0.16
CA LYS A 59 -7.45 20.16 0.14
C LYS A 59 -7.07 19.63 1.51
N ALA A 60 -6.26 20.36 2.28
CA ALA A 60 -5.95 19.97 3.65
C ALA A 60 -7.22 19.81 4.50
N SER A 61 -8.17 20.74 4.39
CA SER A 61 -9.45 20.66 5.11
C SER A 61 -10.32 19.48 4.62
N GLU A 62 -10.35 19.23 3.32
CA GLU A 62 -11.12 18.15 2.73
C GLU A 62 -10.56 16.77 3.09
N PHE A 63 -9.24 16.58 3.09
CA PHE A 63 -8.60 15.34 3.55
C PHE A 63 -8.96 15.03 5.00
N ARG A 64 -8.92 16.03 5.90
CA ARG A 64 -9.31 15.83 7.31
C ARG A 64 -10.78 15.49 7.47
N ARG A 65 -11.65 16.20 6.75
CA ARG A 65 -13.09 15.89 6.75
C ARG A 65 -13.33 14.48 6.20
N GLY A 66 -12.63 14.08 5.14
CA GLY A 66 -12.65 12.73 4.61
C GLY A 66 -12.19 11.70 5.65
N ALA A 67 -11.14 12.00 6.42
CA ALA A 67 -10.67 11.15 7.50
C ALA A 67 -11.71 11.00 8.63
N GLU A 68 -12.41 12.07 9.00
CA GLU A 68 -13.52 12.03 9.96
C GLU A 68 -14.68 11.16 9.47
N LEU A 69 -15.06 11.27 8.19
CA LEU A 69 -16.09 10.43 7.58
C LEU A 69 -15.66 8.96 7.48
N ALA A 70 -14.40 8.71 7.14
CA ALA A 70 -13.85 7.36 7.05
C ALA A 70 -13.86 6.65 8.43
N ARG A 71 -13.66 7.37 9.54
CA ARG A 71 -13.86 6.83 10.90
C ARG A 71 -15.28 6.28 11.13
N LEU A 72 -16.27 6.84 10.42
CA LEU A 72 -17.67 6.42 10.47
C LEU A 72 -18.00 5.36 9.40
N GLY A 73 -17.03 4.96 8.59
CA GLY A 73 -17.18 3.99 7.51
C GLY A 73 -17.50 4.58 6.13
N ASP A 74 -17.53 5.91 5.99
CA ASP A 74 -17.77 6.59 4.72
C ASP A 74 -16.46 7.06 4.09
N TYR A 75 -16.05 6.38 3.02
CA TYR A 75 -14.79 6.63 2.30
C TYR A 75 -14.98 7.46 1.02
N GLN A 76 -16.21 7.90 0.71
CA GLN A 76 -16.48 8.54 -0.58
C GLN A 76 -15.75 9.87 -0.72
N LEU A 77 -15.79 10.71 0.32
CA LEU A 77 -15.12 12.00 0.28
C LEU A 77 -13.59 11.85 0.17
N ILE A 78 -12.98 10.92 0.92
CA ILE A 78 -11.52 10.75 0.89
C ILE A 78 -11.04 10.24 -0.47
N TRP A 79 -11.82 9.36 -1.10
CA TRP A 79 -11.56 8.88 -2.46
C TRP A 79 -11.65 10.02 -3.49
N GLN A 80 -12.74 10.79 -3.49
CA GLN A 80 -12.93 11.92 -4.40
C GLN A 80 -11.84 13.00 -4.27
N VAL A 81 -11.49 13.34 -3.03
CA VAL A 81 -10.46 14.34 -2.76
C VAL A 81 -9.11 13.86 -3.29
N SER A 82 -8.77 12.60 -3.08
CA SER A 82 -7.52 12.00 -3.57
C SER A 82 -7.43 12.02 -5.09
N GLN A 83 -8.48 11.62 -5.80
CA GLN A 83 -8.51 11.67 -7.27
C GLN A 83 -8.32 13.10 -7.83
N SER A 84 -8.82 14.11 -7.13
CA SER A 84 -8.73 15.50 -7.58
C SER A 84 -7.34 16.13 -7.46
N VAL A 85 -6.43 15.55 -6.67
CA VAL A 85 -5.08 16.11 -6.42
C VAL A 85 -4.28 16.23 -7.71
N SER A 86 -4.44 15.28 -8.64
CA SER A 86 -3.67 15.30 -9.89
C SER A 86 -4.01 16.50 -10.78
N GLY A 87 -5.31 16.78 -10.91
CA GLY A 87 -5.83 17.92 -11.66
C GLY A 87 -5.41 19.25 -11.04
N ASP A 88 -5.46 19.35 -9.72
CA ASP A 88 -5.02 20.53 -8.98
C ASP A 88 -3.52 20.78 -9.17
N ALA A 89 -2.69 19.76 -8.97
CA ALA A 89 -1.24 19.86 -9.14
C ALA A 89 -0.86 20.28 -10.56
N ARG A 90 -1.51 19.72 -11.58
CA ARG A 90 -1.36 20.17 -12.97
C ARG A 90 -1.73 21.65 -13.11
N GLY A 91 -2.89 22.05 -12.59
CA GLY A 91 -3.35 23.43 -12.62
C GLY A 91 -2.40 24.42 -11.91
N PHE A 92 -1.71 23.98 -10.87
CA PHE A 92 -0.67 24.76 -10.19
C PHE A 92 0.56 24.96 -11.09
N MET A 93 1.01 23.90 -11.75
CA MET A 93 2.20 23.94 -12.61
C MET A 93 1.98 24.71 -13.92
N GLU A 94 0.72 24.84 -14.36
CA GLU A 94 0.35 25.69 -15.49
C GLU A 94 0.37 27.20 -15.17
N GLN A 95 0.54 27.58 -13.90
CA GLN A 95 0.70 28.99 -13.52
C GLN A 95 2.10 29.52 -13.92
N PRO A 96 2.26 30.84 -14.12
CA PRO A 96 3.54 31.44 -14.54
C PRO A 96 4.56 31.51 -13.38
N LEU A 97 4.81 30.40 -12.69
CA LEU A 97 5.67 30.30 -11.50
C LEU A 97 7.12 30.68 -11.80
N HIS A 98 7.62 30.38 -13.01
CA HIS A 98 8.96 30.77 -13.46
C HIS A 98 9.20 32.29 -13.52
N SER A 99 8.15 33.11 -13.45
CA SER A 99 8.31 34.57 -13.43
C SER A 99 8.84 35.11 -12.10
N TRP A 100 8.80 34.30 -11.03
CA TRP A 100 9.20 34.72 -9.67
C TRP A 100 9.88 33.63 -8.84
N MET A 101 9.75 32.35 -9.20
CA MET A 101 10.54 31.25 -8.64
C MET A 101 11.84 31.06 -9.44
N THR A 102 12.91 30.77 -8.72
CA THR A 102 14.15 30.25 -9.34
C THR A 102 13.92 28.83 -9.89
N PRO A 103 14.78 28.34 -10.80
CA PRO A 103 14.68 26.95 -11.29
C PRO A 103 14.77 25.89 -10.17
N ALA A 104 15.50 26.18 -9.08
CA ALA A 104 15.60 25.29 -7.95
C ALA A 104 14.29 25.26 -7.13
N GLU A 105 13.69 26.43 -6.87
CA GLU A 105 12.41 26.53 -6.16
C GLU A 105 11.25 25.92 -6.96
N TYR A 106 11.25 26.09 -8.28
CA TYR A 106 10.25 25.47 -9.15
C TYR A 106 10.31 23.94 -9.08
N ARG A 107 11.53 23.36 -9.12
CA ARG A 107 11.72 21.92 -8.95
C ARG A 107 11.36 21.44 -7.54
N GLU A 108 11.69 22.22 -6.51
CA GLU A 108 11.27 21.92 -5.14
C GLU A 108 9.74 21.88 -5.03
N PHE A 109 9.04 22.82 -5.67
CA PHE A 109 7.58 22.83 -5.68
C PHE A 109 7.00 21.63 -6.42
N GLY A 110 7.37 21.44 -7.69
CA GLY A 110 6.82 20.38 -8.53
C GLY A 110 7.32 18.98 -8.15
N ASP A 111 8.64 18.78 -8.27
CA ASP A 111 9.25 17.45 -8.24
C ASP A 111 9.29 16.86 -6.83
N VAL A 112 9.28 17.70 -5.79
CA VAL A 112 9.34 17.26 -4.39
C VAL A 112 7.96 17.37 -3.73
N ARG A 113 7.41 18.59 -3.63
CA ARG A 113 6.22 18.83 -2.80
C ARG A 113 4.94 18.30 -3.44
N LEU A 114 4.68 18.66 -4.69
CA LEU A 114 3.52 18.13 -5.40
C LEU A 114 3.63 16.61 -5.60
N SER A 115 4.82 16.08 -5.89
CA SER A 115 5.06 14.63 -5.93
C SER A 115 4.73 13.92 -4.63
N ARG A 116 5.09 14.49 -3.46
CA ARG A 116 4.73 13.93 -2.14
C ARG A 116 3.21 13.89 -1.97
N MET A 117 2.52 14.99 -2.25
CA MET A 117 1.05 15.05 -2.18
C MET A 117 0.40 14.00 -3.10
N PHE A 118 0.90 13.90 -4.34
CA PHE A 118 0.48 12.88 -5.29
C PHE A 118 0.69 11.47 -4.74
N ALA A 119 1.82 11.21 -4.11
CA ALA A 119 2.15 9.89 -3.60
C ALA A 119 1.12 9.44 -2.55
N TYR A 120 0.68 10.31 -1.63
CA TYR A 120 -0.42 9.99 -0.72
C TYR A 120 -1.73 9.76 -1.45
N ALA A 121 -2.12 10.70 -2.31
CA ALA A 121 -3.39 10.66 -3.03
C ALA A 121 -3.53 9.42 -3.92
N ASP A 122 -2.46 9.04 -4.60
CA ASP A 122 -2.36 7.85 -5.44
C ASP A 122 -2.58 6.57 -4.63
N GLN A 123 -1.93 6.44 -3.46
CA GLN A 123 -2.10 5.25 -2.61
C GLN A 123 -3.53 5.13 -2.07
N ILE A 124 -4.17 6.27 -1.71
CA ILE A 124 -5.56 6.28 -1.25
C ILE A 124 -6.49 5.89 -2.39
N THR A 125 -6.27 6.45 -3.58
CA THR A 125 -7.07 6.20 -4.77
C THR A 125 -7.00 4.73 -5.15
N ASN A 126 -5.80 4.18 -5.32
CA ASN A 126 -5.58 2.78 -5.67
C ASN A 126 -6.18 1.83 -4.60
N ALA A 127 -6.06 2.17 -3.31
CA ALA A 127 -6.64 1.34 -2.25
C ALA A 127 -8.18 1.31 -2.26
N LEU A 128 -8.84 2.32 -2.84
CA LEU A 128 -10.30 2.47 -2.81
C LEU A 128 -10.97 2.23 -4.18
N ASN A 129 -10.21 2.32 -5.27
CA ASN A 129 -10.73 2.20 -6.64
C ASN A 129 -11.49 0.90 -6.86
N ASN A 130 -10.95 -0.25 -6.42
CA ASN A 130 -11.66 -1.51 -6.66
C ASN A 130 -13.00 -1.59 -5.90
N ALA A 131 -13.13 -0.91 -4.76
CA ALA A 131 -14.40 -0.85 -4.04
C ALA A 131 -15.41 0.08 -4.71
N PHE A 132 -14.97 1.20 -5.30
CA PHE A 132 -15.87 2.21 -5.89
C PHE A 132 -16.11 2.08 -7.39
N ILE A 133 -15.19 1.48 -8.15
CA ILE A 133 -15.24 1.36 -9.61
C ILE A 133 -15.47 -0.11 -9.97
N ALA A 134 -14.49 -0.97 -9.69
CA ALA A 134 -14.52 -2.36 -10.14
C ALA A 134 -15.73 -3.17 -9.65
N ALA A 135 -16.22 -2.90 -8.45
CA ALA A 135 -17.42 -3.56 -7.93
C ALA A 135 -18.68 -3.22 -8.74
N GLU A 136 -18.80 -1.98 -9.21
CA GLU A 136 -19.92 -1.52 -10.03
C GLU A 136 -19.76 -2.02 -11.47
N ASP A 137 -18.60 -1.79 -12.08
CA ASP A 137 -18.25 -2.21 -13.45
C ASP A 137 -18.42 -3.73 -13.65
N PHE A 138 -18.05 -4.54 -12.66
CA PHE A 138 -18.24 -5.99 -12.75
C PHE A 138 -19.71 -6.42 -12.78
N VAL A 139 -20.59 -5.66 -12.11
CA VAL A 139 -22.03 -5.97 -12.01
C VAL A 139 -22.80 -5.38 -13.20
N ASP A 140 -22.46 -4.18 -13.63
CA ASP A 140 -23.07 -3.46 -14.75
C ASP A 140 -21.97 -2.94 -15.70
N PRO A 141 -21.41 -3.83 -16.54
CA PRO A 141 -20.24 -3.50 -17.36
C PRO A 141 -20.55 -2.41 -18.39
N ASP A 142 -19.64 -1.45 -18.52
CA ASP A 142 -19.75 -0.39 -19.53
C ASP A 142 -19.73 -1.02 -20.94
N PRO A 143 -20.82 -0.89 -21.73
CA PRO A 143 -20.88 -1.45 -23.07
C PRO A 143 -19.90 -0.79 -24.06
N ASP A 144 -19.46 0.44 -23.78
CA ASP A 144 -18.53 1.18 -24.62
C ASP A 144 -17.05 0.84 -24.30
N CYS A 145 -16.78 0.33 -23.09
CA CYS A 145 -15.45 -0.04 -22.61
C CYS A 145 -15.44 -1.40 -21.91
N PRO A 146 -15.79 -2.51 -22.58
CA PRO A 146 -15.94 -3.82 -21.91
C PRO A 146 -14.63 -4.37 -21.32
N GLU A 147 -13.48 -3.89 -21.77
CA GLU A 147 -12.16 -4.30 -21.29
C GLU A 147 -11.82 -3.70 -19.92
N SER A 148 -12.42 -2.56 -19.52
CA SER A 148 -12.12 -1.94 -18.21
C SER A 148 -12.59 -2.79 -17.03
N ASN A 149 -13.55 -3.69 -17.25
CA ASN A 149 -14.03 -4.62 -16.22
C ASN A 149 -12.95 -5.59 -15.74
N ASP A 150 -11.91 -5.79 -16.56
CA ASP A 150 -10.80 -6.70 -16.26
C ASP A 150 -9.60 -6.00 -15.59
N ASP A 151 -9.62 -4.67 -15.49
CA ASP A 151 -8.51 -3.86 -14.97
C ASP A 151 -8.53 -3.79 -13.43
N ASP A 152 -7.45 -4.22 -12.79
CA ASP A 152 -7.20 -3.97 -11.36
C ASP A 152 -6.76 -2.51 -11.19
N GLU A 153 -7.73 -1.63 -10.95
CA GLU A 153 -7.53 -0.20 -10.68
C GLU A 153 -6.92 0.07 -9.29
N GLY A 154 -6.54 -0.98 -8.56
CA GLY A 154 -5.87 -0.89 -7.26
C GLY A 154 -4.42 -1.32 -7.29
N PHE A 155 -4.14 -2.53 -6.80
CA PHE A 155 -2.79 -3.04 -6.64
C PHE A 155 -2.66 -4.44 -7.22
N PRO A 156 -2.44 -4.59 -8.54
CA PRO A 156 -2.40 -5.88 -9.21
C PRO A 156 -1.34 -6.81 -8.62
N GLY A 157 -1.74 -8.04 -8.31
CA GLY A 157 -0.86 -9.04 -7.74
C GLY A 157 -0.24 -8.59 -6.41
N GLY A 158 1.09 -8.59 -6.33
CA GLY A 158 1.88 -8.19 -5.16
C GLY A 158 2.47 -6.77 -5.22
N SER A 159 2.08 -5.97 -6.23
CA SER A 159 2.67 -4.67 -6.54
C SER A 159 2.63 -3.67 -5.38
N ILE A 160 1.66 -3.79 -4.45
CA ILE A 160 1.55 -2.92 -3.28
C ILE A 160 2.85 -2.87 -2.44
N VAL A 161 3.58 -3.99 -2.34
CA VAL A 161 4.83 -4.06 -1.58
C VAL A 161 5.95 -3.32 -2.30
N GLU A 162 6.03 -3.49 -3.62
CA GLU A 162 7.02 -2.84 -4.47
C GLU A 162 6.79 -1.33 -4.49
N ILE A 163 5.54 -0.89 -4.67
CA ILE A 163 5.13 0.51 -4.63
C ILE A 163 5.46 1.13 -3.27
N TYR A 164 5.08 0.47 -2.16
CA TYR A 164 5.43 0.94 -0.82
C TYR A 164 6.96 1.11 -0.65
N THR A 165 7.72 0.11 -1.09
CA THR A 165 9.19 0.10 -0.98
C THR A 165 9.85 1.15 -1.87
N GLU A 166 9.33 1.37 -3.07
CA GLU A 166 9.83 2.41 -3.98
C GLU A 166 9.62 3.79 -3.37
N LYS A 167 8.39 4.08 -2.90
CA LYS A 167 8.05 5.39 -2.37
C LYS A 167 8.81 5.71 -1.08
N ILE A 168 8.94 4.76 -0.14
CA ILE A 168 9.71 5.02 1.09
C ILE A 168 11.19 5.30 0.78
N ASN A 169 11.75 4.70 -0.27
CA ASN A 169 13.13 4.95 -0.70
C ASN A 169 13.29 6.24 -1.52
N GLN A 170 12.26 6.65 -2.25
CA GLN A 170 12.28 7.84 -3.11
C GLN A 170 12.49 9.13 -2.29
N TYR A 171 11.87 9.21 -1.11
CA TYR A 171 11.93 10.39 -0.26
C TYR A 171 12.96 10.18 0.85
N LYS A 172 14.14 10.80 0.72
CA LYS A 172 15.31 10.65 1.63
C LYS A 172 15.08 11.12 3.08
N GLU A 173 14.00 11.85 3.33
CA GLU A 173 13.57 12.19 4.70
C GLU A 173 12.61 11.10 5.17
N PRO A 174 12.64 10.70 6.46
CA PRO A 174 11.70 9.71 6.97
C PRO A 174 10.27 10.20 6.76
N LEU A 175 9.64 9.71 5.69
CA LEU A 175 8.20 9.84 5.52
C LEU A 175 7.53 9.15 6.70
N PHE A 176 6.35 9.64 7.05
CA PHE A 176 5.55 9.06 8.12
C PHE A 176 4.93 7.70 7.73
N TRP A 177 5.24 7.15 6.54
CA TRP A 177 4.70 5.90 6.01
C TRP A 177 5.28 4.65 6.69
N ASN A 178 5.73 4.73 7.93
CA ASN A 178 6.40 3.59 8.55
C ASN A 178 5.37 2.56 8.99
N LEU A 179 5.52 1.34 8.50
CA LEU A 179 4.80 0.20 9.04
C LEU A 179 5.15 -0.02 10.53
N PRO A 180 4.20 -0.53 11.34
CA PRO A 180 4.48 -0.87 12.72
C PRO A 180 5.66 -1.84 12.82
N THR A 181 6.55 -1.57 13.77
CA THR A 181 7.67 -2.45 14.10
C THR A 181 7.56 -2.84 15.58
N PRO A 182 7.35 -4.13 15.90
CA PRO A 182 7.19 -5.28 15.00
C PRO A 182 5.91 -5.24 14.14
N LEU A 183 5.96 -5.93 13.00
CA LEU A 183 4.84 -6.03 12.07
C LEU A 183 3.66 -6.76 12.73
N PRO A 184 2.40 -6.32 12.56
CA PRO A 184 1.26 -7.04 13.11
C PRO A 184 1.08 -8.40 12.42
N GLU A 185 0.68 -9.42 13.18
CA GLU A 185 0.23 -10.69 12.60
C GLU A 185 -1.25 -10.57 12.21
N TYR A 186 -1.58 -11.13 11.04
CA TYR A 186 -2.91 -11.14 10.46
C TYR A 186 -3.37 -12.57 10.18
N ILE A 187 -4.64 -12.87 10.44
CA ILE A 187 -5.26 -14.16 10.17
C ILE A 187 -6.38 -14.01 9.14
N ILE A 188 -6.60 -15.08 8.38
CA ILE A 188 -7.74 -15.18 7.46
C ILE A 188 -8.87 -15.89 8.22
N ASP A 189 -9.96 -15.18 8.49
CA ASP A 189 -11.12 -15.79 9.14
C ASP A 189 -12.03 -16.45 8.10
N LYS A 190 -11.80 -17.75 7.87
CA LYS A 190 -12.60 -18.56 6.94
C LYS A 190 -14.01 -18.89 7.46
N SER A 191 -14.37 -18.51 8.68
CA SER A 191 -15.73 -18.71 9.18
C SER A 191 -16.73 -17.71 8.56
N VAL A 192 -16.22 -16.61 8.01
CA VAL A 192 -17.00 -15.65 7.24
C VAL A 192 -16.58 -15.66 5.78
N ALA A 193 -17.57 -15.57 4.91
CA ALA A 193 -17.40 -15.60 3.47
C ALA A 193 -18.33 -14.57 2.83
N CYS A 194 -17.84 -13.87 1.81
CA CYS A 194 -18.63 -12.92 1.01
C CYS A 194 -18.34 -13.17 -0.46
N ARG A 195 -19.35 -13.46 -1.29
CA ARG A 195 -19.11 -13.72 -2.71
C ARG A 195 -19.01 -12.40 -3.47
N THR A 196 -18.28 -12.40 -4.58
CA THR A 196 -18.31 -11.27 -5.52
C THR A 196 -19.76 -10.89 -5.86
N GLY A 197 -20.08 -9.60 -5.78
CA GLY A 197 -21.40 -9.03 -5.97
C GLY A 197 -22.32 -9.03 -4.75
N ASP A 198 -22.02 -9.82 -3.70
CA ASP A 198 -22.79 -9.77 -2.44
C ASP A 198 -22.48 -8.47 -1.68
N GLU A 199 -23.40 -8.01 -0.84
CA GLU A 199 -23.16 -6.87 0.04
C GLU A 199 -22.07 -7.20 1.07
N VAL A 200 -21.05 -6.35 1.15
CA VAL A 200 -19.91 -6.48 2.07
C VAL A 200 -20.41 -6.31 3.51
N PRO A 201 -20.18 -7.28 4.41
CA PRO A 201 -20.75 -7.26 5.76
C PRO A 201 -20.04 -6.28 6.71
N TRP A 202 -18.76 -5.99 6.49
CA TRP A 202 -18.01 -4.95 7.18
C TRP A 202 -16.81 -4.46 6.39
N THR A 203 -16.40 -3.22 6.69
CA THR A 203 -15.26 -2.57 6.06
C THR A 203 -13.93 -3.17 6.54
N GLY A 204 -13.03 -3.49 5.62
CA GLY A 204 -11.71 -4.01 5.98
C GLY A 204 -10.95 -4.62 4.80
N VAL A 205 -9.84 -5.28 5.10
CA VAL A 205 -9.03 -6.02 4.12
C VAL A 205 -9.57 -7.44 3.95
N TRP A 206 -9.63 -7.93 2.72
CA TRP A 206 -10.17 -9.24 2.36
C TRP A 206 -9.19 -10.04 1.51
N TYR A 207 -9.24 -11.36 1.71
CA TYR A 207 -8.42 -12.39 1.08
C TYR A 207 -9.27 -13.23 0.13
N PRO A 208 -8.84 -13.44 -1.13
CA PRO A 208 -9.61 -14.23 -2.08
C PRO A 208 -9.37 -15.73 -1.89
N ASP A 209 -10.41 -16.57 -2.00
CA ASP A 209 -10.25 -18.03 -1.85
C ASP A 209 -9.45 -18.68 -2.99
N THR A 210 -9.23 -17.95 -4.10
CA THR A 210 -8.27 -18.30 -5.16
C THR A 210 -6.81 -18.21 -4.71
N GLY A 211 -6.55 -17.61 -3.54
CA GLY A 211 -5.21 -17.39 -2.99
C GLY A 211 -4.51 -16.17 -3.59
N LEU A 212 -3.32 -15.84 -3.06
CA LEU A 212 -2.54 -14.67 -3.50
C LEU A 212 -1.64 -14.93 -4.72
N GLU A 213 -1.62 -16.16 -5.23
CA GLU A 213 -0.85 -16.46 -6.44
C GLU A 213 -1.55 -15.80 -7.63
N GLY A 214 -0.94 -14.72 -8.14
CA GLY A 214 -1.50 -13.92 -9.21
C GLY A 214 -2.69 -13.02 -8.84
N HIS A 215 -3.11 -12.94 -7.57
CA HIS A 215 -4.24 -12.08 -7.15
C HIS A 215 -3.87 -11.19 -5.96
N SER A 216 -4.49 -10.03 -5.84
CA SER A 216 -4.26 -9.10 -4.74
C SER A 216 -5.18 -9.36 -3.54
N LEU A 217 -4.75 -8.91 -2.35
CA LEU A 217 -5.71 -8.57 -1.30
C LEU A 217 -6.53 -7.37 -1.77
N THR A 218 -7.65 -7.11 -1.13
CA THR A 218 -8.45 -5.92 -1.45
C THR A 218 -9.00 -5.27 -0.20
N PHE A 219 -9.32 -3.97 -0.28
CA PHE A 219 -10.09 -3.29 0.74
C PHE A 219 -11.55 -3.19 0.28
N ALA A 220 -12.48 -3.68 1.09
CA ALA A 220 -13.91 -3.63 0.80
C ALA A 220 -14.64 -2.79 1.84
N ILE A 221 -15.72 -2.12 1.43
CA ILE A 221 -16.46 -1.16 2.26
C ILE A 221 -17.84 -1.74 2.58
N LYS A 222 -18.22 -1.73 3.86
CA LYS A 222 -19.52 -2.21 4.33
C LYS A 222 -20.68 -1.61 3.53
N GLY A 223 -21.62 -2.46 3.11
CA GLY A 223 -22.83 -2.02 2.41
C GLY A 223 -22.65 -1.81 0.91
N MET A 224 -21.41 -1.88 0.40
CA MET A 224 -21.13 -1.88 -1.04
C MET A 224 -21.09 -3.32 -1.57
N PRO A 225 -21.27 -3.54 -2.89
CA PRO A 225 -21.04 -4.84 -3.50
C PRO A 225 -19.56 -5.26 -3.36
N MET A 226 -19.32 -6.54 -3.13
CA MET A 226 -17.97 -7.09 -3.07
C MET A 226 -17.34 -7.19 -4.46
N GLN A 227 -16.20 -6.55 -4.68
CA GLN A 227 -15.46 -6.59 -5.95
C GLN A 227 -15.04 -8.01 -6.40
N PRO A 228 -14.79 -8.21 -7.71
CA PRO A 228 -14.11 -9.42 -8.19
C PRO A 228 -12.66 -9.47 -7.70
N ALA A 229 -12.06 -10.66 -7.74
CA ALA A 229 -10.61 -10.78 -7.59
C ALA A 229 -9.96 -10.62 -8.96
N PHE A 230 -8.88 -9.84 -9.02
CA PHE A 230 -8.16 -9.63 -10.26
C PHE A 230 -6.98 -10.58 -10.37
N ARG A 231 -7.01 -11.42 -11.40
CA ARG A 231 -5.92 -12.34 -11.70
C ARG A 231 -4.97 -11.71 -12.70
N VAL A 232 -3.72 -11.52 -12.32
CA VAL A 232 -2.64 -11.15 -13.24
C VAL A 232 -2.46 -12.28 -14.26
N VAL A 233 -2.79 -11.99 -15.52
CA VAL A 233 -2.59 -12.90 -16.67
C VAL A 233 -1.30 -12.58 -17.42
N LYS A 234 -0.75 -11.38 -17.23
CA LYS A 234 0.54 -10.99 -17.80
C LYS A 234 1.25 -9.99 -16.89
N THR A 235 2.50 -10.29 -16.54
CA THR A 235 3.30 -9.41 -15.68
C THR A 235 3.95 -8.27 -16.48
N ILE A 236 4.47 -7.27 -15.77
CA ILE A 236 5.23 -6.18 -16.38
C ILE A 236 6.47 -6.74 -17.10
N GLU A 237 7.19 -7.68 -16.48
CA GLU A 237 8.40 -8.29 -17.07
C GLU A 237 8.10 -9.14 -18.31
N GLU A 238 6.90 -9.69 -18.42
CA GLU A 238 6.43 -10.37 -19.62
C GLU A 238 6.14 -9.36 -20.74
N LEU A 239 5.44 -8.27 -20.43
CA LEU A 239 5.18 -7.17 -21.37
C LEU A 239 6.47 -6.53 -21.88
N GLU A 240 7.43 -6.26 -21.00
CA GLU A 240 8.72 -5.65 -21.37
C GLU A 240 9.53 -6.53 -22.33
N ARG A 241 9.50 -7.86 -22.13
CA ARG A 241 10.18 -8.82 -23.00
C ARG A 241 9.55 -8.91 -24.39
N GLU A 242 8.23 -8.74 -24.47
CA GLU A 242 7.50 -8.82 -25.74
C GLU A 242 7.59 -7.52 -26.55
N ASN A 243 7.72 -6.37 -25.88
CA ASN A 243 7.76 -5.05 -26.51
C ASN A 243 9.17 -4.52 -26.80
N ASP A 244 10.19 -5.39 -26.84
CA ASP A 244 11.59 -5.02 -27.16
C ASP A 244 12.12 -3.87 -26.25
N GLY A 245 11.70 -3.86 -24.97
CA GLY A 245 12.07 -2.81 -24.00
C GLY A 245 11.22 -1.54 -24.06
N GLY A 246 10.09 -1.56 -24.78
CA GLY A 246 9.07 -0.50 -24.71
C GLY A 246 8.37 -0.50 -23.35
N VAL A 247 8.75 0.45 -22.48
CA VAL A 247 8.19 0.62 -21.13
C VAL A 247 6.90 1.43 -21.19
N PHE A 248 5.72 0.78 -21.24
CA PHE A 248 4.44 1.35 -20.82
C PHE A 248 3.41 0.24 -20.56
N GLY A 249 3.01 0.05 -19.30
CA GLY A 249 1.83 -0.77 -18.97
C GLY A 249 1.80 -1.23 -17.51
N SER A 250 0.60 -1.22 -16.92
CA SER A 250 0.28 -2.01 -15.73
C SER A 250 0.23 -3.50 -16.10
N PRO A 251 0.37 -4.44 -15.14
CA PRO A 251 0.08 -5.86 -15.40
C PRO A 251 -1.30 -6.02 -16.04
N ILE A 252 -1.45 -6.94 -16.99
CA ILE A 252 -2.77 -7.27 -17.54
C ILE A 252 -3.47 -8.18 -16.54
N THR A 253 -4.67 -7.81 -16.16
CA THR A 253 -5.53 -8.57 -15.25
C THR A 253 -6.79 -9.08 -15.94
N VAL A 254 -7.46 -10.02 -15.28
CA VAL A 254 -8.81 -10.48 -15.63
C VAL A 254 -9.62 -10.56 -14.34
N ALA A 255 -10.83 -10.03 -14.35
CA ALA A 255 -11.74 -10.12 -13.21
C ALA A 255 -12.29 -11.54 -13.07
N VAL A 256 -12.19 -12.08 -11.85
CA VAL A 256 -12.62 -13.44 -11.51
C VAL A 256 -13.54 -13.37 -10.30
N ALA A 257 -14.78 -13.82 -10.49
CA ALA A 257 -15.71 -14.01 -9.38
C ALA A 257 -15.12 -15.05 -8.40
N THR A 258 -15.12 -14.71 -7.11
CA THR A 258 -14.57 -15.56 -6.06
C THR A 258 -15.38 -15.44 -4.78
N THR A 259 -14.96 -16.19 -3.77
CA THR A 259 -15.38 -15.99 -2.39
C THR A 259 -14.25 -15.30 -1.63
N TRP A 260 -14.60 -14.26 -0.89
CA TRP A 260 -13.68 -13.46 -0.10
C TRP A 260 -13.81 -13.81 1.39
N HIS A 261 -12.67 -13.79 2.07
CA HIS A 261 -12.55 -14.01 3.50
C HIS A 261 -11.88 -12.80 4.16
N PRO A 262 -12.40 -12.30 5.29
CA PRO A 262 -11.82 -11.14 5.95
C PRO A 262 -10.44 -11.45 6.52
N VAL A 263 -9.54 -10.47 6.42
CA VAL A 263 -8.22 -10.47 7.02
C VAL A 263 -8.26 -9.64 8.30
N LEU A 264 -8.03 -10.28 9.43
CA LEU A 264 -8.16 -9.68 10.75
C LEU A 264 -6.82 -9.64 11.47
N PRO A 265 -6.50 -8.59 12.23
CA PRO A 265 -5.34 -8.61 13.12
C PRO A 265 -5.52 -9.72 14.16
N SER A 266 -4.51 -10.56 14.35
CA SER A 266 -4.57 -11.67 15.32
C SER A 266 -4.49 -11.19 16.77
N GLY A 267 -4.18 -9.91 16.98
CA GLY A 267 -3.83 -9.33 18.28
C GLY A 267 -2.39 -9.64 18.71
N ARG A 268 -1.62 -10.36 17.89
CA ARG A 268 -0.19 -10.60 18.10
C ARG A 268 0.62 -9.75 17.14
N THR A 269 1.85 -9.47 17.53
CA THR A 269 2.87 -8.93 16.64
C THR A 269 3.77 -10.07 16.20
N LEU A 270 4.21 -10.06 14.95
CA LEU A 270 5.27 -10.93 14.48
C LEU A 270 6.56 -10.51 15.18
N ASP A 271 6.96 -11.28 16.17
CA ASP A 271 8.31 -11.18 16.72
C ASP A 271 9.28 -11.52 15.59
N PRO A 272 10.03 -10.54 15.03
CA PRO A 272 10.95 -10.78 13.93
C PRO A 272 12.03 -11.80 14.32
N GLU A 273 12.24 -11.95 15.63
CA GLU A 273 13.19 -12.90 16.18
C GLU A 273 12.62 -14.33 16.24
N ALA A 274 11.29 -14.51 16.35
CA ALA A 274 10.65 -15.84 16.36
C ALA A 274 10.69 -16.56 14.99
N GLU A 275 10.96 -15.84 13.91
CA GLU A 275 11.13 -16.40 12.56
C GLU A 275 12.57 -16.74 12.18
N LEU A 276 13.57 -16.43 13.02
CA LEU A 276 14.97 -16.76 12.72
C LEU A 276 15.13 -18.27 12.54
N ARG A 277 15.47 -18.69 11.32
CA ARG A 277 15.76 -20.09 10.96
C ARG A 277 17.18 -20.23 10.42
N ALA A 278 17.82 -21.35 10.74
CA ALA A 278 19.12 -21.72 10.22
C ALA A 278 19.15 -23.21 9.88
N LYS A 279 19.86 -23.60 8.82
CA LYS A 279 20.00 -25.00 8.45
C LYS A 279 21.21 -25.61 9.17
N ALA A 280 21.16 -26.92 9.42
CA ALA A 280 22.32 -27.66 9.87
C ALA A 280 23.47 -27.51 8.86
N GLY A 281 24.68 -27.25 9.37
CA GLY A 281 25.85 -26.94 8.56
C GLY A 281 26.03 -25.45 8.25
N ASP A 282 25.06 -24.59 8.53
CA ASP A 282 25.26 -23.14 8.49
C ASP A 282 25.79 -22.63 9.85
N PRO A 283 26.59 -21.55 9.89
CA PRO A 283 26.92 -20.88 11.13
C PRO A 283 25.66 -20.26 11.76
N CYS A 284 25.53 -20.41 13.06
CA CYS A 284 24.41 -19.90 13.83
C CYS A 284 24.38 -18.37 13.75
N PRO A 285 23.29 -17.76 13.24
CA PRO A 285 23.26 -16.32 13.04
C PRO A 285 23.13 -15.54 14.36
N LYS A 286 22.66 -16.18 15.45
CA LYS A 286 22.39 -15.53 16.73
C LYS A 286 22.51 -16.51 17.89
N ALA A 287 23.20 -16.11 18.95
CA ALA A 287 23.29 -16.90 20.16
C ALA A 287 21.91 -17.05 20.82
N GLY A 288 21.64 -18.20 21.46
CA GLY A 288 20.38 -18.44 22.17
C GLY A 288 19.86 -19.87 22.01
N ILE A 289 18.61 -20.08 22.39
CA ILE A 289 17.96 -21.40 22.33
C ILE A 289 17.35 -21.58 20.94
N TRP A 290 17.66 -22.68 20.29
CA TRP A 290 17.13 -23.07 18.99
C TRP A 290 16.37 -24.39 19.12
N GLN A 291 15.16 -24.42 18.56
CA GLN A 291 14.32 -25.60 18.46
C GLN A 291 14.48 -26.24 17.07
N PRO A 292 14.79 -27.54 16.99
CA PRO A 292 14.73 -28.27 15.73
C PRO A 292 13.27 -28.40 15.28
N MET A 293 13.02 -28.26 13.98
CA MET A 293 11.67 -28.41 13.41
C MET A 293 11.22 -29.87 13.36
N GLU A 294 12.10 -30.82 13.67
CA GLU A 294 11.78 -32.24 13.71
C GLU A 294 10.95 -32.64 14.95
N PRO A 295 9.88 -33.44 14.77
CA PRO A 295 9.07 -33.92 15.88
C PRO A 295 9.87 -34.72 16.92
N GLY A 296 9.77 -34.31 18.18
CA GLY A 296 10.37 -35.02 19.33
C GLY A 296 11.86 -34.74 19.58
N ALA A 297 12.49 -33.88 18.79
CA ALA A 297 13.87 -33.46 19.04
C ALA A 297 13.94 -32.33 20.09
N SER A 298 14.99 -32.35 20.91
CA SER A 298 15.17 -31.39 22.01
C SER A 298 15.74 -30.06 21.52
N ASP A 299 15.34 -28.98 22.20
CA ASP A 299 15.93 -27.66 22.04
C ASP A 299 17.43 -27.69 22.37
N ARG A 300 18.23 -26.86 21.67
CA ARG A 300 19.67 -26.72 21.91
C ARG A 300 20.07 -25.25 21.95
N ARG A 301 20.98 -24.90 22.87
CA ARG A 301 21.60 -23.58 22.90
C ARG A 301 22.78 -23.54 21.92
N TYR A 302 22.87 -22.48 21.12
CA TYR A 302 23.97 -22.20 20.21
C TYR A 302 24.59 -20.84 20.52
N GLU A 303 25.87 -20.69 20.28
CA GLU A 303 26.56 -19.39 20.22
C GLU A 303 26.54 -18.81 18.80
N ALA A 304 26.61 -17.49 18.65
CA ALA A 304 26.69 -16.86 17.34
C ALA A 304 27.98 -17.32 16.61
N GLY A 305 27.84 -17.78 15.37
CA GLY A 305 28.92 -18.37 14.57
C GLY A 305 29.16 -19.86 14.82
N GLU A 306 28.53 -20.49 15.82
CA GLU A 306 28.61 -21.93 16.05
C GLU A 306 27.93 -22.69 14.90
N MET A 307 28.54 -23.77 14.40
CA MET A 307 27.94 -24.56 13.33
C MET A 307 26.68 -25.29 13.82
N MET A 308 25.56 -25.07 13.14
CA MET A 308 24.28 -25.68 13.48
C MET A 308 24.33 -27.19 13.27
N GLY A 309 23.84 -27.95 14.26
CA GLY A 309 23.99 -29.40 14.31
C GLY A 309 23.01 -30.13 13.39
N SER A 310 23.45 -31.21 12.76
CA SER A 310 22.56 -32.10 11.99
C SER A 310 22.06 -33.24 12.88
N LEU A 311 20.75 -33.50 12.87
CA LEU A 311 20.15 -34.63 13.59
C LEU A 311 20.13 -35.93 12.75
N GLY A 312 20.69 -35.90 11.54
CA GLY A 312 20.89 -37.10 10.71
C GLY A 312 19.59 -37.75 10.23
N THR A 313 18.55 -36.94 9.95
CA THR A 313 17.22 -37.47 9.65
C THR A 313 17.07 -37.94 8.20
N PRO A 314 16.09 -38.83 7.90
CA PRO A 314 15.86 -39.36 6.55
C PRO A 314 15.47 -38.30 5.50
N TYR A 315 15.11 -37.08 5.94
CA TYR A 315 14.58 -36.00 5.09
C TYR A 315 15.65 -34.99 4.61
N GLY A 316 16.93 -35.28 4.84
CA GLY A 316 18.04 -34.66 4.10
C GLY A 316 18.73 -33.46 4.77
N TYR A 317 18.06 -32.68 5.63
CA TYR A 317 18.73 -31.64 6.46
C TYR A 317 17.84 -31.14 7.61
N THR A 318 18.47 -30.86 8.76
CA THR A 318 17.81 -30.30 9.94
C THR A 318 17.65 -28.79 9.80
N VAL A 319 16.45 -28.27 10.10
CA VAL A 319 16.17 -26.83 10.16
C VAL A 319 15.88 -26.45 11.60
N TRP A 320 16.63 -25.49 12.11
CA TRP A 320 16.49 -24.95 13.46
C TRP A 320 15.74 -23.63 13.42
N ARG A 321 14.93 -23.37 14.44
CA ARG A 321 14.21 -22.12 14.67
C ARG A 321 14.64 -21.52 16.01
N TRP A 322 15.04 -20.26 16.03
CA TRP A 322 15.40 -19.56 17.27
C TRP A 322 14.15 -19.37 18.14
N LYS A 323 14.30 -19.55 19.44
CA LYS A 323 13.26 -19.24 20.43
C LYS A 323 13.69 -17.97 21.15
N SER A 324 12.84 -16.94 21.13
CA SER A 324 12.99 -15.81 22.05
C SER A 324 12.90 -16.33 23.48
N GLU A 325 13.91 -15.99 24.29
CA GLU A 325 13.82 -16.07 25.74
C GLU A 325 12.75 -15.05 26.16
N ARG A 326 11.53 -15.52 26.43
CA ARG A 326 10.54 -14.76 27.21
C ARG A 326 10.96 -14.75 28.67
#